data_AF-A0A060BZM1-F1
#
_entry.id   AF-A0A060BZM1-F1
#
_cell.length_a   1.000
_cell.length_b   1.000
_cell.length_c   1.000
_cell.angle_alpha   90.00
_cell.angle_beta   90.00
_cell.angle_gamma   90.00
#
_symmetry.space_group_name_H-M   'P 1'
#
loop_
_entity.id
_entity.type
_entity.pdbx_description
1 polymer ?
#
loop_
_entity_poly.entity_id
_entity_poly.type
_entity_poly.pdbx_seq_one_letter_code
_entity_poly.pdbx_strand_id
1 'polypeptide(L)'
;GSALLVAGVTLIMTNWHDTREINLYAMALMVQSLPFVAAAAIGLFEPSRFNDYAFWRALRAKVLRFLPRWLTPRRPDVPGAMMD
;
A
#
# COMPACT_ATOMS: atom_id res chain seq x y z
N GLY A 1 11.49 12.17 4.74
CA GLY A 1 11.02 10.90 5.35
C GLY A 1 11.90 10.47 6.49
N SER A 2 12.99 9.75 6.20
CA SER A 2 13.85 9.12 7.20
C SER A 2 14.38 10.10 8.26
N ALA A 3 14.77 11.31 7.86
CA ALA A 3 15.21 12.34 8.81
C ALA A 3 14.13 12.74 9.84
N LEU A 4 12.87 12.86 9.40
CA LEU A 4 11.73 13.16 10.29
C LEU A 4 11.46 12.00 11.25
N LEU A 5 11.54 10.76 10.75
CA LEU A 5 11.36 9.57 11.56
C LEU A 5 12.47 9.46 12.63
N VAL A 6 13.73 9.66 12.23
CA VAL A 6 14.87 9.65 13.14
C VAL A 6 14.74 10.76 14.18
N ALA A 7 14.42 11.99 13.77
CA ALA A 7 14.20 13.11 14.70
C ALA A 7 13.08 12.81 15.70
N GLY A 8 11.96 12.24 15.27
CA GLY A 8 10.88 11.81 16.16
C GLY A 8 11.32 10.75 17.18
N VAL A 9 12.05 9.72 16.73
CA VAL A 9 12.61 8.69 17.64
C VAL A 9 13.59 9.31 18.63
N THR A 10 14.49 10.18 18.15
CA THR A 10 15.45 10.89 19.02
C THR A 10 14.73 11.68 20.08
N LEU A 11 13.69 12.47 19.73
CA LEU A 11 12.92 13.23 20.71
C LEU A 11 12.32 12.35 21.80
N ILE A 12 11.72 11.20 21.46
CA ILE A 12 11.19 10.24 22.45
C ILE A 12 12.32 9.73 23.36
N MET A 13 13.43 9.29 22.78
CA MET A 13 14.56 8.73 23.55
C MET A 13 15.22 9.76 24.47
N THR A 14 15.18 11.04 24.10
CA THR A 14 15.77 12.14 24.90
C THR A 14 14.80 12.80 25.86
N ASN A 15 13.53 12.38 25.91
CA ASN A 15 12.51 13.00 26.77
C ASN A 15 12.57 12.48 28.22
N TRP A 16 13.69 12.73 28.91
CA TRP A 16 13.92 12.25 30.28
C TRP A 16 12.94 12.78 31.32
N HIS A 17 12.32 13.93 31.05
CA HIS A 17 11.36 14.58 31.94
C HIS A 17 9.90 14.25 31.61
N ASP A 18 9.66 13.29 30.70
CA ASP A 18 8.33 12.90 30.21
C ASP A 18 7.44 14.10 29.86
N THR A 19 8.05 15.10 29.22
CA THR A 19 7.35 16.33 28.84
C THR A 19 6.38 16.01 27.72
N ARG A 20 5.09 16.21 27.98
CA ARG A 20 4.01 15.88 27.04
C ARG A 20 4.17 16.56 25.68
N GLU A 21 4.63 17.81 25.65
CA GLU A 21 4.83 18.59 24.42
C GLU A 21 5.86 17.94 23.50
N ILE A 22 6.97 17.43 24.07
CA ILE A 22 8.01 16.73 23.33
C ILE A 22 7.43 15.46 22.69
N ASN A 23 6.61 14.71 23.43
CA ASN A 23 5.94 13.53 22.91
C ASN A 23 4.97 13.88 21.76
N LEU A 24 4.23 14.99 21.87
CA LEU A 24 3.32 15.45 20.80
C LEU A 24 4.08 15.86 19.54
N TYR A 25 5.20 16.60 19.67
CA TYR A 25 6.04 16.96 18.52
C TYR A 25 6.70 15.74 17.88
N ALA A 26 7.20 14.80 18.69
CA ALA A 26 7.74 13.55 18.20
C ALA A 26 6.70 12.75 17.38
N MET A 27 5.47 12.64 17.90
CA MET A 27 4.35 12.01 17.17
C MET A 27 4.05 12.73 15.86
N ALA A 28 3.99 14.06 15.86
CA ALA A 28 3.77 14.84 14.65
C ALA A 28 4.86 14.58 13.58
N LEU A 29 6.14 14.54 13.97
CA LEU A 29 7.24 14.21 13.07
C LEU A 29 7.13 12.80 12.49
N MET A 30 6.74 11.82 13.31
CA MET A 30 6.52 10.45 12.85
C MET A 30 5.39 10.37 11.84
N VAL A 31 4.24 10.99 12.11
CA VAL A 31 3.10 11.03 11.17
C VAL A 31 3.50 11.72 9.87
N GLN A 32 4.20 12.85 9.93
CA GLN A 32 4.62 13.59 8.75
C GLN A 32 5.71 12.85 7.94
N SER A 33 6.43 11.91 8.55
CA SER A 33 7.37 11.05 7.85
C SER A 33 6.71 10.00 6.94
N LEU A 34 5.47 9.59 7.26
CA LEU A 34 4.72 8.52 6.59
C LEU A 34 4.67 8.65 5.06
N PRO A 35 4.26 9.80 4.46
CA PRO A 35 4.18 9.90 2.99
C PRO A 35 5.51 9.64 2.29
N PHE A 36 6.62 10.07 2.89
CA PHE A 36 7.95 9.87 2.33
C PHE A 36 8.46 8.44 2.51
N VAL A 37 8.21 7.84 3.68
CA VAL A 37 8.57 6.44 3.93
C VAL A 37 7.75 5.53 3.02
N ALA A 38 6.46 5.81 2.84
CA ALA A 38 5.59 5.11 1.91
C ALA A 38 6.11 5.25 0.47
N ALA A 39 6.47 6.45 0.02
CA ALA A 39 7.04 6.66 -1.31
C ALA A 39 8.34 5.87 -1.52
N ALA A 40 9.25 5.88 -0.52
CA ALA A 40 10.48 5.11 -0.58
C ALA A 40 10.22 3.59 -0.62
N ALA A 41 9.26 3.10 0.17
CA ALA A 41 8.84 1.70 0.14
C ALA A 41 8.27 1.33 -1.22
N ILE A 42 7.36 2.15 -1.76
CA ILE A 42 6.78 1.95 -3.10
C ILE A 42 7.88 1.90 -4.16
N GLY A 43 8.82 2.86 -4.15
CA GLY A 43 9.95 2.87 -5.09
C GLY A 43 10.87 1.65 -4.94
N LEU A 44 11.09 1.16 -3.72
CA LEU A 44 11.85 -0.06 -3.50
C LEU A 44 11.14 -1.31 -4.05
N PHE A 45 9.80 -1.34 -3.99
CA PHE A 45 8.98 -2.43 -4.51
C PHE A 45 8.57 -2.26 -5.98
N GLU A 46 8.85 -1.12 -6.60
CA GLU A 46 8.55 -0.82 -8.00
C GLU A 46 9.08 -1.89 -8.99
N PRO A 47 10.33 -2.38 -8.88
CA PRO A 47 10.84 -3.44 -9.76
C PRO A 47 10.38 -4.85 -9.35
N SER A 48 9.57 -5.01 -8.30
CA SER A 48 9.17 -6.31 -7.79
C SER A 48 7.96 -6.91 -8.54
N ARG A 49 7.83 -8.24 -8.53
CA ARG A 49 6.66 -8.95 -9.11
C ARG A 49 5.33 -8.58 -8.44
N PHE A 50 5.37 -7.96 -7.26
CA PHE A 50 4.17 -7.42 -6.61
C PHE A 50 3.58 -6.24 -7.38
N ASN A 51 4.40 -5.50 -8.12
CA ASN A 51 3.98 -4.39 -8.97
C ASN A 51 3.67 -4.83 -10.42
N ASP A 52 3.94 -6.09 -10.78
CA ASP A 52 3.72 -6.58 -12.14
C ASP A 52 2.24 -6.98 -12.37
N TYR A 53 1.55 -6.18 -13.18
CA TYR A 53 0.17 -6.46 -13.56
C TYR A 53 0.00 -7.80 -14.30
N ALA A 54 0.96 -8.16 -15.16
CA ALA A 54 0.90 -9.40 -15.92
C ALA A 54 1.01 -10.61 -14.97
N PHE A 55 1.85 -10.52 -13.94
CA PHE A 55 1.93 -11.52 -12.88
C PHE A 55 0.59 -11.73 -12.18
N TRP A 56 -0.08 -10.65 -11.75
CA TRP A 56 -1.41 -10.76 -11.11
C TRP A 56 -2.48 -11.28 -12.05
N ARG A 57 -2.44 -10.90 -13.33
CA ARG A 57 -3.39 -11.40 -14.35
C ARG A 57 -3.21 -12.91 -14.57
N ALA A 58 -1.97 -13.38 -14.67
CA ALA A 58 -1.66 -14.80 -14.81
C ALA A 58 -2.05 -15.60 -13.56
N LEU A 59 -1.77 -15.06 -12.36
CA LEU A 59 -2.17 -15.67 -11.10
C LEU A 59 -3.69 -15.76 -10.98
N ARG A 60 -4.41 -14.69 -11.31
CA ARG A 60 -5.88 -14.68 -11.35
C ARG A 60 -6.42 -15.72 -12.32
N ALA A 61 -5.86 -15.83 -13.53
CA ALA A 61 -6.27 -16.84 -14.50
C ALA A 61 -6.05 -18.27 -13.97
N LYS A 62 -4.92 -18.50 -13.30
CA LYS A 62 -4.61 -19.78 -12.66
C LYS A 62 -5.59 -20.10 -11.54
N VAL A 63 -5.90 -19.15 -10.66
CA VAL A 63 -6.87 -19.31 -9.57
C VAL A 63 -8.28 -19.57 -10.11
N LEU A 64 -8.72 -18.82 -11.13
CA LEU A 64 -10.02 -19.00 -11.75
C LEU A 64 -10.19 -20.40 -12.39
N ARG A 65 -9.11 -21.04 -12.84
CA ARG A 65 -9.15 -22.41 -13.36
C ARG A 65 -9.54 -23.44 -12.27
N PHE A 66 -9.24 -23.15 -11.01
CA PHE A 66 -9.57 -24.02 -9.88
C PHE A 66 -10.87 -23.63 -9.17
N LEU A 67 -11.49 -22.51 -9.57
CA LEU A 67 -12.75 -22.06 -9.00
C LEU A 67 -13.94 -22.80 -9.65
N PRO A 68 -14.96 -23.21 -8.87
CA PRO A 68 -16.19 -23.74 -9.43
C PRO A 68 -16.82 -22.77 -10.44
N ARG A 69 -17.35 -23.30 -11.55
CA ARG A 69 -17.87 -22.48 -12.68
C ARG A 69 -18.93 -21.46 -12.26
N TRP A 70 -19.69 -21.71 -11.20
CA TRP A 70 -20.71 -20.79 -10.68
C TRP A 70 -20.16 -19.55 -9.97
N LEU A 71 -18.87 -19.52 -9.61
CA LEU A 71 -18.19 -18.34 -9.03
C LEU A 71 -17.42 -17.52 -10.09
N THR A 72 -17.47 -17.93 -11.36
CA THR A 72 -16.85 -17.17 -12.45
C THR A 72 -17.65 -15.90 -12.70
N PRO A 73 -17.06 -14.70 -12.66
CA PRO A 73 -17.78 -13.48 -12.98
C PRO A 73 -18.35 -13.58 -14.39
N ARG A 74 -19.69 -13.62 -14.51
CA ARG A 74 -20.37 -13.56 -15.80
C ARG A 74 -20.08 -12.19 -16.39
N ARG A 75 -19.53 -12.13 -17.60
CA ARG A 75 -19.56 -10.87 -18.35
C ARG A 75 -21.03 -10.46 -18.46
N PRO A 76 -21.38 -9.20 -18.17
CA PRO A 76 -22.71 -8.70 -18.48
C PRO A 76 -22.92 -8.91 -19.98
N ASP A 77 -23.97 -9.64 -20.31
CA ASP A 77 -24.56 -9.68 -21.63
C ASP A 77 -24.97 -8.24 -21.96
N VAL A 78 -24.25 -7.61 -22.90
CA VAL A 78 -24.68 -6.34 -23.47
C VAL A 78 -25.72 -6.70 -24.53
N PRO A 79 -27.02 -6.43 -24.33
CA PRO A 79 -28.05 -6.70 -25.32
C PRO A 79 -27.93 -5.62 -26.39
N GLY A 80 -27.12 -5.87 -27.42
CA GLY A 80 -26.77 -4.84 -28.40
C GLY A 80 -26.17 -5.34 -29.71
N ALA A 81 -26.18 -6.65 -30.00
CA ALA A 81 -26.03 -7.16 -31.36
C ALA A 81 -27.43 -7.37 -31.98
N MET A 82 -28.33 -6.41 -31.76
CA MET A 82 -29.73 -6.44 -32.24
C MET A 82 -30.01 -5.34 -33.27
N MET A 83 -29.00 -4.90 -34.03
CA MET A 83 -29.20 -4.04 -35.20
C MET A 83 -28.14 -4.37 -36.26
N ASP A 84 -28.36 -5.48 -36.97
CA ASP A 84 -28.01 -5.75 -38.37
C ASP A 84 -29.11 -6.66 -38.93
#